data_AF-J6EP81-F1
#
_entry.id   AF-J6EP81-F1
#
_cell.length_a   1.000
_cell.length_b   1.000
_cell.length_c   1.000
_cell.angle_alpha   90.00
_cell.angle_beta   90.00
_cell.angle_gamma   90.00
#
_symmetry.space_group_name_H-M   'P 1'
#
loop_
_entity.id
_entity.type
_entity.pdbx_description
1 polymer ?
#
loop_
_entity_poly.entity_id
_entity_poly.type
_entity_poly.pdbx_seq_one_letter_code
_entity_poly.pdbx_strand_id
1 'polypeptide(L)'
;MLLFDLISPEAFVKLVASQKGRRVVPVDSTWYLPSWKLDNKHDFLTKPRIANSIFFDIDAISDQRSPYPHMFPAKQVFDDAMSNLGVQKDDILVVYDRVGNFSAPRCAWTLAVMGHPKVYLLNNFNTYMALNYPLDSTKITVFSPHPKSHYESLENLKDKEVVDYEEMFELVKSGELAKRFNAFDARSLGRFEGTEPEPRSDISSGHIPGTQPLPYNKLLDPETKTYSEDRETIRVTVEKALKDLQCTLDPNKPTICSCGTGVSGVIIKTALELAGIPNVRLYDGSWTEWVLKSGSEWIAKDKS
;
A
#
# COMPACT_ATOMS: atom_id res chain seq x y z
N MET A 1 -15.51 0.11 -7.09
CA MET A 1 -15.47 -1.25 -6.50
C MET A 1 -14.08 -1.40 -5.94
N LEU A 2 -13.93 -1.86 -4.69
CA LEU A 2 -12.60 -2.09 -4.13
C LEU A 2 -11.88 -3.16 -4.96
N LEU A 3 -10.57 -2.99 -5.17
CA LEU A 3 -9.76 -3.99 -5.86
C LEU A 3 -9.53 -5.24 -5.00
N PHE A 4 -9.50 -5.08 -3.68
CA PHE A 4 -9.36 -6.14 -2.70
C PHE A 4 -10.21 -5.79 -1.47
N ASP A 5 -10.62 -6.80 -0.71
CA ASP A 5 -11.46 -6.61 0.47
C ASP A 5 -10.62 -6.59 1.75
N LEU A 6 -11.08 -5.87 2.78
CA LEU A 6 -10.57 -6.09 4.14
C LEU A 6 -11.09 -7.42 4.69
N ILE A 7 -10.28 -8.08 5.52
CA ILE A 7 -10.72 -9.24 6.30
C ILE A 7 -10.23 -9.12 7.74
N SER A 8 -11.14 -9.20 8.70
CA SER A 8 -10.78 -9.24 10.12
C SER A 8 -10.07 -10.56 10.45
N PRO A 9 -9.25 -10.63 11.51
CA PRO A 9 -8.69 -11.89 11.99
C PRO A 9 -9.74 -12.99 12.21
N GLU A 10 -10.91 -12.64 12.76
CA GLU A 10 -12.00 -13.60 12.97
C GLU A 10 -12.57 -14.11 11.64
N ALA A 11 -12.85 -13.21 10.70
CA ALA A 11 -13.36 -13.56 9.39
C ALA A 11 -12.35 -14.41 8.61
N PHE A 12 -11.05 -14.12 8.73
CA PHE A 12 -9.98 -14.90 8.12
C PHE A 12 -9.92 -16.31 8.67
N VAL A 13 -9.99 -16.51 9.99
CA VAL A 13 -10.00 -17.88 10.55
C VAL A 13 -11.25 -18.65 10.14
N LYS A 14 -12.42 -17.99 10.08
CA LYS A 14 -13.65 -18.59 9.52
C LYS A 14 -13.49 -18.97 8.05
N LEU A 15 -12.84 -18.13 7.24
CA LEU A 15 -12.52 -18.41 5.85
C LEU A 15 -11.64 -19.66 5.72
N VAL A 16 -10.55 -19.74 6.50
CA VAL A 16 -9.65 -20.90 6.50
C VAL A 16 -10.39 -22.17 6.92
N ALA A 17 -11.24 -22.11 7.93
CA ALA A 17 -11.98 -23.27 8.44
C ALA A 17 -13.09 -23.76 7.49
N SER A 18 -13.70 -22.87 6.73
CA SER A 18 -14.85 -23.16 5.85
C SER A 18 -14.46 -23.46 4.40
N GLN A 19 -13.26 -23.08 3.97
CA GLN A 19 -12.87 -23.20 2.58
C GLN A 19 -12.61 -24.66 2.17
N LYS A 20 -13.34 -25.12 1.14
CA LYS A 20 -13.29 -26.48 0.60
C LYS A 20 -13.19 -26.42 -0.92
N GLY A 21 -12.03 -26.02 -1.46
CA GLY A 21 -11.81 -26.05 -2.91
C GLY A 21 -10.78 -25.06 -3.43
N ARG A 22 -10.54 -23.97 -2.71
CA ARG A 22 -9.46 -23.02 -3.03
C ARG A 22 -8.44 -23.01 -1.91
N ARG A 23 -7.16 -22.88 -2.24
CA ARG A 23 -6.12 -22.72 -1.22
C ARG A 23 -6.17 -21.29 -0.69
N VAL A 24 -6.16 -21.14 0.63
CA VAL A 24 -5.97 -19.83 1.28
C VAL A 24 -4.48 -19.67 1.55
N VAL A 25 -3.87 -18.66 0.95
CA VAL A 25 -2.43 -18.39 1.07
C VAL A 25 -2.27 -17.04 1.75
N PRO A 26 -1.92 -17.02 3.05
CA PRO A 26 -1.51 -15.79 3.68
C PRO A 26 -0.24 -15.24 3.01
N VAL A 27 -0.14 -13.92 2.89
CA VAL A 27 0.97 -13.26 2.21
C VAL A 27 1.58 -12.28 3.19
N ASP A 28 2.71 -12.67 3.80
CA ASP A 28 3.51 -11.76 4.60
C ASP A 28 4.25 -10.82 3.65
N SER A 29 3.79 -9.59 3.55
CA SER A 29 4.45 -8.56 2.76
C SER A 29 5.16 -7.56 3.65
N THR A 30 5.67 -8.02 4.80
CA THR A 30 6.38 -7.14 5.72
C THR A 30 7.51 -6.42 5.01
N TRP A 31 7.49 -5.11 5.15
CA TRP A 31 8.56 -4.22 4.76
C TRP A 31 8.72 -3.15 5.82
N TYR A 32 9.97 -2.79 6.08
CA TYR A 32 10.34 -1.85 7.11
C TYR A 32 11.06 -0.66 6.50
N LEU A 33 10.88 0.52 7.09
CA LEU A 33 11.73 1.66 6.75
C LEU A 33 13.20 1.30 7.04
N PRO A 34 14.15 1.65 6.15
CA PRO A 34 15.57 1.37 6.38
C PRO A 34 16.09 1.90 7.73
N SER A 35 15.53 3.02 8.21
CA SER A 35 15.88 3.65 9.49
C SER A 35 15.55 2.78 10.72
N TRP A 36 14.61 1.84 10.60
CA TRP A 36 14.22 0.96 11.71
C TRP A 36 15.25 -0.14 11.97
N LYS A 37 16.18 -0.39 11.03
CA LYS A 37 17.23 -1.42 11.13
C LYS A 37 16.66 -2.81 11.46
N LEU A 38 15.49 -3.10 10.91
CA LEU A 38 14.83 -4.40 11.00
C LEU A 38 15.01 -5.13 9.67
N ASP A 39 15.00 -6.45 9.73
CA ASP A 39 15.14 -7.31 8.56
C ASP A 39 13.83 -8.09 8.36
N ASN A 40 13.08 -7.69 7.34
CA ASN A 40 11.78 -8.29 7.01
C ASN A 40 11.89 -9.74 6.56
N LYS A 41 12.96 -10.09 5.84
CA LYS A 41 13.22 -11.47 5.39
C LYS A 41 13.56 -12.35 6.59
N HIS A 42 14.47 -11.90 7.45
CA HIS A 42 14.81 -12.60 8.67
C HIS A 42 13.58 -12.78 9.57
N ASP A 43 12.77 -11.73 9.72
CA ASP A 43 11.54 -11.79 10.50
C ASP A 43 10.56 -12.80 9.94
N PHE A 44 10.31 -12.77 8.61
CA PHE A 44 9.47 -13.78 7.97
C PHE A 44 9.98 -15.20 8.25
N LEU A 45 11.29 -15.44 8.12
CA LEU A 45 11.88 -16.78 8.25
C LEU A 45 11.97 -17.28 9.71
N THR A 46 12.04 -16.37 10.69
CA THR A 46 12.39 -16.73 12.08
C THR A 46 11.36 -16.37 13.15
N LYS A 47 10.45 -15.44 12.88
CA LYS A 47 9.38 -15.04 13.80
C LYS A 47 8.06 -15.73 13.43
N PRO A 48 7.10 -15.80 14.38
CA PRO A 48 5.77 -16.35 14.10
C PRO A 48 5.11 -15.70 12.90
N ARG A 49 4.49 -16.50 12.05
CA ARG A 49 3.75 -16.08 10.84
C ARG A 49 2.39 -16.77 10.81
N ILE A 50 1.51 -16.38 9.91
CA ILE A 50 0.29 -17.17 9.68
C ILE A 50 0.68 -18.48 8.99
N ALA A 51 0.06 -19.60 9.36
CA ALA A 51 0.40 -20.89 8.77
C ALA A 51 0.26 -20.86 7.23
N ASN A 52 1.21 -21.49 6.54
CA ASN A 52 1.29 -21.55 5.07
C ASN A 52 1.57 -20.22 4.36
N SER A 53 2.01 -19.19 5.09
CA SER A 53 2.37 -17.90 4.49
C SER A 53 3.45 -18.03 3.42
N ILE A 54 3.33 -17.21 2.38
CA ILE A 54 4.46 -16.81 1.53
C ILE A 54 4.99 -15.45 1.98
N PHE A 55 6.22 -15.14 1.58
CA PHE A 55 6.80 -13.81 1.74
C PHE A 55 6.78 -13.06 0.42
N PHE A 56 6.00 -11.97 0.37
CA PHE A 56 6.01 -11.03 -0.73
C PHE A 56 7.04 -9.95 -0.44
N ASP A 57 8.19 -10.03 -1.11
CA ASP A 57 9.25 -9.05 -0.99
C ASP A 57 8.87 -7.77 -1.74
N ILE A 58 8.40 -6.74 -1.01
CA ILE A 58 8.01 -5.43 -1.58
C ILE A 58 9.16 -4.81 -2.38
N ASP A 59 10.40 -5.02 -1.95
CA ASP A 59 11.55 -4.49 -2.68
C ASP A 59 11.77 -5.29 -3.96
N ALA A 60 11.81 -6.62 -3.91
CA ALA A 60 12.10 -7.42 -5.11
C ALA A 60 10.94 -7.43 -6.13
N ILE A 61 9.70 -7.40 -5.68
CA ILE A 61 8.49 -7.45 -6.53
C ILE A 61 8.05 -6.02 -6.86
N SER A 62 9.00 -5.29 -7.46
CA SER A 62 8.87 -3.91 -7.93
C SER A 62 9.65 -3.75 -9.23
N ASP A 63 9.55 -2.60 -9.91
CA ASP A 63 10.40 -2.32 -11.06
C ASP A 63 11.84 -1.98 -10.61
N GLN A 64 12.67 -3.01 -10.51
CA GLN A 64 14.08 -2.94 -10.15
C GLN A 64 14.94 -2.15 -11.15
N ARG A 65 14.43 -1.83 -12.34
CA ARG A 65 15.14 -1.01 -13.32
C ARG A 65 14.92 0.48 -13.08
N SER A 66 13.87 0.83 -12.36
CA SER A 66 13.59 2.21 -12.02
C SER A 66 14.64 2.73 -11.03
N PRO A 67 15.13 3.97 -11.20
CA PRO A 67 15.90 4.65 -10.16
C PRO A 67 15.04 5.03 -8.95
N TYR A 68 13.71 4.93 -9.05
CA TYR A 68 12.76 5.28 -8.01
C TYR A 68 12.34 4.05 -7.18
N PRO A 69 12.18 4.21 -5.86
CA PRO A 69 11.86 3.10 -4.97
C PRO A 69 10.44 2.56 -5.17
N HIS A 70 10.30 1.23 -5.02
CA HIS A 70 9.04 0.47 -4.98
C HIS A 70 8.07 0.68 -6.15
N MET A 71 8.57 1.14 -7.30
CA MET A 71 7.75 1.30 -8.50
C MET A 71 7.01 0.01 -8.85
N PHE A 72 5.81 0.16 -9.38
CA PHE A 72 4.93 -0.93 -9.74
C PHE A 72 5.64 -1.92 -10.67
N PRO A 73 5.65 -3.22 -10.36
CA PRO A 73 6.41 -4.19 -11.13
C PRO A 73 5.91 -4.31 -12.57
N ALA A 74 6.83 -4.56 -13.50
CA ALA A 74 6.45 -5.05 -14.83
C ALA A 74 5.75 -6.41 -14.71
N LYS A 75 4.84 -6.72 -15.64
CA LYS A 75 4.06 -7.97 -15.63
C LYS A 75 4.91 -9.21 -15.43
N GLN A 76 6.00 -9.31 -16.18
CA GLN A 76 6.92 -10.44 -16.09
C GLN A 76 7.56 -10.59 -14.69
N VAL A 77 8.00 -9.48 -14.08
CA VAL A 77 8.61 -9.50 -12.74
C VAL A 77 7.62 -10.02 -11.70
N PHE A 78 6.37 -9.56 -11.77
CA PHE A 78 5.31 -10.02 -10.89
C PHE A 78 4.97 -11.50 -11.13
N ASP A 79 4.75 -11.90 -12.38
CA ASP A 79 4.38 -13.28 -12.74
C ASP A 79 5.47 -14.28 -12.34
N ASP A 80 6.74 -13.93 -12.55
CA ASP A 80 7.89 -14.73 -12.12
C ASP A 80 7.96 -14.83 -10.59
N ALA A 81 7.70 -13.73 -9.87
CA ALA A 81 7.67 -13.74 -8.42
C ALA A 81 6.54 -14.61 -7.87
N MET A 82 5.32 -14.47 -8.40
CA MET A 82 4.16 -15.29 -8.01
C MET A 82 4.41 -16.77 -8.33
N SER A 83 4.98 -17.06 -9.49
CA SER A 83 5.40 -18.41 -9.90
C SER A 83 6.44 -18.99 -8.94
N ASN A 84 7.45 -18.21 -8.58
CA ASN A 84 8.51 -18.63 -7.66
C ASN A 84 8.00 -18.86 -6.23
N LEU A 85 7.01 -18.08 -5.79
CA LEU A 85 6.33 -18.25 -4.51
C LEU A 85 5.27 -19.36 -4.55
N GLY A 86 5.04 -19.99 -5.71
CA GLY A 86 4.08 -21.08 -5.84
C GLY A 86 2.62 -20.62 -5.78
N VAL A 87 2.36 -19.33 -5.99
CA VAL A 87 1.01 -18.76 -6.02
C VAL A 87 0.29 -19.28 -7.25
N GLN A 88 -0.95 -19.71 -7.06
CA GLN A 88 -1.84 -20.12 -8.13
C GLN A 88 -2.93 -19.07 -8.30
N LYS A 89 -3.40 -18.89 -9.53
CA LYS A 89 -4.47 -17.95 -9.87
C LYS A 89 -5.77 -18.19 -9.07
N ASP A 90 -6.02 -19.43 -8.65
CA ASP A 90 -7.19 -19.77 -7.86
C ASP A 90 -6.98 -19.65 -6.34
N ASP A 91 -5.82 -19.19 -5.89
CA ASP A 91 -5.60 -18.92 -4.48
C ASP A 91 -6.56 -17.83 -3.97
N ILE A 92 -6.79 -17.85 -2.66
CA ILE A 92 -7.25 -16.67 -1.92
C ILE A 92 -6.04 -16.12 -1.21
N LEU A 93 -5.57 -14.96 -1.64
CA LEU A 93 -4.44 -14.29 -1.02
C LEU A 93 -4.93 -13.45 0.16
N VAL A 94 -4.34 -13.63 1.33
CA VAL A 94 -4.66 -12.84 2.53
C VAL A 94 -3.41 -12.13 2.99
N VAL A 95 -3.26 -10.89 2.58
CA VAL A 95 -2.05 -10.10 2.76
C VAL A 95 -1.99 -9.50 4.15
N TYR A 96 -0.81 -9.52 4.76
CA TYR A 96 -0.55 -8.88 6.04
C TYR A 96 0.90 -8.42 6.12
N ASP A 97 1.19 -7.59 7.12
CA ASP A 97 2.56 -7.21 7.47
C ASP A 97 2.69 -7.13 9.00
N ARG A 98 3.93 -7.11 9.49
CA ARG A 98 4.25 -7.07 10.93
C ARG A 98 4.19 -5.67 11.56
N VAL A 99 3.95 -4.64 10.76
CA VAL A 99 3.87 -3.25 11.23
C VAL A 99 2.44 -2.88 11.59
N GLY A 100 1.47 -3.47 10.89
CA GLY A 100 0.06 -3.14 10.89
C GLY A 100 -0.28 -2.16 9.75
N ASN A 101 -0.89 -2.68 8.68
CA ASN A 101 -1.34 -1.93 7.50
C ASN A 101 -0.35 -0.88 6.99
N PHE A 102 0.92 -1.26 6.85
CA PHE A 102 1.98 -0.39 6.35
C PHE A 102 2.37 -0.75 4.91
N SER A 103 2.83 -1.98 4.71
CA SER A 103 3.25 -2.52 3.42
C SER A 103 2.24 -3.51 2.84
N ALA A 104 1.41 -4.12 3.69
CA ALA A 104 0.30 -4.99 3.30
C ALA A 104 -0.70 -4.33 2.36
N PRO A 105 -1.11 -3.05 2.54
CA PRO A 105 -1.96 -2.39 1.57
C PRO A 105 -1.31 -2.29 0.19
N ARG A 106 -0.01 -1.94 0.13
CA ARG A 106 0.75 -1.90 -1.13
C ARG A 106 0.78 -3.25 -1.83
N CYS A 107 1.03 -4.33 -1.09
CA CYS A 107 1.03 -5.68 -1.66
C CYS A 107 -0.37 -6.10 -2.13
N ALA A 108 -1.41 -5.93 -1.30
CA ALA A 108 -2.79 -6.26 -1.66
C ALA A 108 -3.25 -5.52 -2.91
N TRP A 109 -2.98 -4.22 -2.97
CA TRP A 109 -3.22 -3.41 -4.16
C TRP A 109 -2.42 -3.92 -5.37
N THR A 110 -1.13 -4.23 -5.21
CA THR A 110 -0.31 -4.74 -6.31
C THR A 110 -0.86 -6.05 -6.87
N LEU A 111 -1.20 -7.01 -6.01
CA LEU A 111 -1.80 -8.28 -6.40
C LEU A 111 -3.11 -8.08 -7.17
N ALA A 112 -3.96 -7.17 -6.70
CA ALA A 112 -5.26 -6.91 -7.30
C ALA A 112 -5.17 -6.11 -8.61
N VAL A 113 -4.28 -5.11 -8.72
CA VAL A 113 -4.00 -4.39 -9.98
C VAL A 113 -3.45 -5.35 -11.04
N MET A 114 -2.66 -6.34 -10.61
CA MET A 114 -2.17 -7.43 -11.46
C MET A 114 -3.22 -8.53 -11.73
N GLY A 115 -4.48 -8.27 -11.39
CA GLY A 115 -5.62 -9.11 -11.74
C GLY A 115 -5.71 -10.41 -10.95
N HIS A 116 -5.11 -10.50 -9.76
CA HIS A 116 -5.29 -11.66 -8.90
C HIS A 116 -6.76 -11.72 -8.42
N PRO A 117 -7.53 -12.81 -8.67
CA PRO A 117 -8.98 -12.77 -8.53
C PRO A 117 -9.52 -12.59 -7.10
N LYS A 118 -8.84 -13.12 -6.08
CA LYS A 118 -9.29 -13.03 -4.68
C LYS A 118 -8.16 -12.60 -3.78
N VAL A 119 -8.12 -11.31 -3.49
CA VAL A 119 -7.15 -10.70 -2.59
C VAL A 119 -7.92 -10.10 -1.42
N TYR A 120 -7.46 -10.42 -0.22
CA TYR A 120 -7.86 -9.77 1.02
C TYR A 120 -6.65 -9.09 1.64
N LEU A 121 -6.89 -7.97 2.31
CA LEU A 121 -5.98 -7.38 3.27
C LEU A 121 -6.44 -7.74 4.68
N LEU A 122 -5.64 -8.53 5.39
CA LEU A 122 -5.88 -8.79 6.81
C LEU A 122 -5.80 -7.47 7.56
N ASN A 123 -6.79 -7.21 8.41
CA ASN A 123 -6.89 -5.98 9.18
C ASN A 123 -6.77 -6.23 10.69
N ASN A 124 -5.61 -6.54 11.23
CA ASN A 124 -4.29 -6.76 10.62
C ASN A 124 -3.53 -7.84 11.40
N PHE A 125 -2.27 -8.10 11.07
CA PHE A 125 -1.48 -9.12 11.77
C PHE A 125 -1.27 -8.79 13.26
N ASN A 126 -1.15 -7.51 13.62
CA ASN A 126 -1.00 -7.11 15.02
C ASN A 126 -2.22 -7.54 15.83
N THR A 127 -3.43 -7.25 15.33
CA THR A 127 -4.68 -7.71 15.94
C THR A 127 -4.81 -9.23 15.93
N TYR A 128 -4.38 -9.90 14.84
CA TYR A 128 -4.35 -11.36 14.75
C TYR A 128 -3.50 -11.99 15.86
N MET A 129 -2.31 -11.44 16.11
CA MET A 129 -1.42 -11.87 17.19
C MET A 129 -2.01 -11.54 18.57
N ALA A 130 -2.52 -10.32 18.77
CA ALA A 130 -3.08 -9.87 20.05
C ALA A 130 -4.28 -10.72 20.51
N LEU A 131 -5.08 -11.21 19.56
CA LEU A 131 -6.21 -12.10 19.80
C LEU A 131 -5.80 -13.59 19.91
N ASN A 132 -4.50 -13.90 19.89
CA ASN A 132 -3.95 -15.26 20.00
C ASN A 132 -4.49 -16.24 18.94
N TYR A 133 -4.75 -15.77 17.71
CA TYR A 133 -5.08 -16.68 16.62
C TYR A 133 -3.89 -17.56 16.22
N PRO A 134 -4.12 -18.71 15.55
CA PRO A 134 -3.07 -19.69 15.28
C PRO A 134 -1.88 -19.13 14.48
N LEU A 135 -0.68 -19.30 15.00
CA LEU A 135 0.56 -18.89 14.35
C LEU A 135 1.45 -20.11 14.08
N ASP A 136 2.11 -20.10 12.94
CA ASP A 136 3.26 -20.94 12.66
C ASP A 136 4.52 -20.26 13.21
N SER A 137 5.03 -20.78 14.32
CA SER A 137 6.27 -20.33 14.97
C SER A 137 7.51 -21.12 14.52
N THR A 138 7.39 -21.98 13.51
CA THR A 138 8.53 -22.72 12.99
C THR A 138 9.52 -21.78 12.29
N LYS A 139 10.82 -22.03 12.47
CA LYS A 139 11.84 -21.34 11.67
C LYS A 139 11.96 -22.07 10.33
N ILE A 140 11.89 -21.32 9.25
CA ILE A 140 11.97 -21.84 7.88
C ILE A 140 13.15 -21.19 7.15
N THR A 141 13.56 -21.78 6.04
CA THR A 141 14.67 -21.30 5.20
C THR A 141 14.23 -20.90 3.80
N VAL A 142 12.92 -20.94 3.54
CA VAL A 142 12.31 -20.65 2.24
C VAL A 142 11.23 -19.56 2.39
N PHE A 143 11.07 -18.73 1.37
CA PHE A 143 10.06 -17.66 1.33
C PHE A 143 8.66 -18.16 0.95
N SER A 144 8.53 -19.44 0.59
CA SER A 144 7.24 -20.07 0.36
C SER A 144 7.32 -21.56 0.71
N PRO A 145 6.32 -22.11 1.41
CA PRO A 145 6.21 -23.55 1.62
C PRO A 145 5.59 -24.26 0.40
N HIS A 146 5.14 -23.51 -0.61
CA HIS A 146 4.46 -24.05 -1.79
C HIS A 146 5.47 -24.36 -2.91
N PRO A 147 5.27 -25.45 -3.67
CA PRO A 147 6.07 -25.70 -4.86
C PRO A 147 5.85 -24.57 -5.88
N LYS A 148 6.88 -24.26 -6.67
CA LYS A 148 6.77 -23.28 -7.76
C LYS A 148 5.60 -23.62 -8.67
N SER A 149 4.92 -22.59 -9.14
CA SER A 149 3.75 -22.68 -10.01
C SER A 149 4.07 -22.06 -11.39
N HIS A 150 3.06 -22.04 -12.25
CA HIS A 150 3.05 -21.22 -13.45
C HIS A 150 1.94 -20.19 -13.30
N TYR A 151 2.29 -19.03 -12.76
CA TYR A 151 1.38 -17.92 -12.56
C TYR A 151 1.43 -16.98 -13.75
N GLU A 152 0.28 -16.57 -14.25
CA GLU A 152 0.15 -15.56 -15.29
C GLU A 152 -0.97 -14.59 -14.91
N SER A 153 -0.62 -13.31 -14.75
CA SER A 153 -1.57 -12.23 -14.52
C SER A 153 -2.56 -12.11 -15.66
N LEU A 154 -3.84 -12.00 -15.30
CA LEU A 154 -4.97 -11.96 -16.24
C LEU A 154 -5.19 -10.60 -16.86
N GLU A 155 -4.97 -9.60 -16.05
CA GLU A 155 -5.21 -8.21 -16.36
C GLU A 155 -4.09 -7.40 -15.74
N ASN A 156 -3.90 -6.20 -16.27
CA ASN A 156 -3.07 -5.20 -15.64
C ASN A 156 -3.89 -3.91 -15.61
N LEU A 157 -4.41 -3.59 -14.43
CA LEU A 157 -5.24 -2.41 -14.20
C LEU A 157 -4.42 -1.14 -13.96
N LYS A 158 -3.09 -1.18 -14.21
CA LYS A 158 -2.17 -0.07 -13.98
C LYS A 158 -2.70 1.26 -14.52
N ASP A 159 -3.22 1.29 -15.74
CA ASP A 159 -3.73 2.53 -16.37
C ASP A 159 -4.92 3.16 -15.61
N LYS A 160 -5.66 2.38 -14.83
CA LYS A 160 -6.78 2.85 -14.00
C LYS A 160 -6.36 3.21 -12.58
N GLU A 161 -5.19 2.77 -12.14
CA GLU A 161 -4.81 2.69 -10.73
C GLU A 161 -3.53 3.46 -10.42
N VAL A 162 -2.71 3.70 -11.43
CA VAL A 162 -1.44 4.41 -11.35
C VAL A 162 -1.51 5.70 -12.16
N VAL A 163 -1.08 6.78 -11.55
CA VAL A 163 -0.70 8.03 -12.22
C VAL A 163 0.80 7.95 -12.44
N ASP A 164 1.26 8.17 -13.67
CA ASP A 164 2.68 8.27 -13.97
C ASP A 164 3.19 9.71 -13.76
N TYR A 165 4.51 9.88 -13.82
CA TYR A 165 5.12 11.19 -13.67
C TYR A 165 4.64 12.18 -14.73
N GLU A 166 4.53 11.76 -15.98
CA GLU A 166 4.17 12.62 -17.10
C GLU A 166 2.76 13.21 -16.91
N GLU A 167 1.78 12.40 -16.50
CA GLU A 167 0.44 12.87 -16.14
C GLU A 167 0.49 13.80 -14.91
N MET A 168 1.19 13.38 -13.85
CA MET A 168 1.27 14.17 -12.62
C MET A 168 1.91 15.54 -12.86
N PHE A 169 2.99 15.58 -13.63
CA PHE A 169 3.73 16.79 -13.95
C PHE A 169 2.91 17.74 -14.81
N GLU A 170 2.20 17.25 -15.82
CA GLU A 170 1.34 18.10 -16.65
C GLU A 170 0.18 18.70 -15.83
N LEU A 171 -0.43 17.92 -14.92
CA LEU A 171 -1.48 18.42 -14.02
C LEU A 171 -0.98 19.55 -13.11
N VAL A 172 0.25 19.42 -12.60
CA VAL A 172 0.86 20.45 -11.74
C VAL A 172 1.29 21.66 -12.56
N LYS A 173 1.98 21.45 -13.68
CA LYS A 173 2.49 22.50 -14.56
C LYS A 173 1.38 23.38 -15.13
N SER A 174 0.23 22.78 -15.46
CA SER A 174 -0.96 23.51 -15.93
C SER A 174 -1.77 24.15 -14.79
N GLY A 175 -1.44 23.89 -13.52
CA GLY A 175 -2.21 24.34 -12.37
C GLY A 175 -3.59 23.69 -12.26
N GLU A 176 -3.76 22.50 -12.83
CA GLU A 176 -5.03 21.78 -12.91
C GLU A 176 -5.17 20.68 -11.85
N LEU A 177 -4.08 20.28 -11.18
CA LEU A 177 -4.09 19.18 -10.20
C LEU A 177 -5.19 19.36 -9.14
N ALA A 178 -5.13 20.42 -8.33
CA ALA A 178 -6.11 20.68 -7.27
C ALA A 178 -7.51 21.04 -7.80
N LYS A 179 -7.60 21.54 -9.04
CA LYS A 179 -8.88 21.88 -9.68
C LYS A 179 -9.62 20.62 -10.11
N ARG A 180 -8.91 19.62 -10.61
CA ARG A 180 -9.48 18.39 -11.20
C ARG A 180 -9.45 17.18 -10.28
N PHE A 181 -8.55 17.16 -9.29
CA PHE A 181 -8.33 16.04 -8.40
C PHE A 181 -8.33 16.46 -6.93
N ASN A 182 -8.77 15.54 -6.08
CA ASN A 182 -8.33 15.53 -4.68
C ASN A 182 -6.94 14.90 -4.66
N ALA A 183 -5.89 15.67 -4.44
CA ALA A 183 -4.53 15.12 -4.43
C ALA A 183 -3.99 15.10 -2.99
N PHE A 184 -3.68 13.91 -2.48
CA PHE A 184 -3.29 13.69 -1.08
C PHE A 184 -1.91 13.04 -0.97
N ASP A 185 -1.10 13.53 -0.04
CA ASP A 185 0.20 12.96 0.28
C ASP A 185 0.18 12.28 1.65
N ALA A 186 0.56 11.00 1.69
CA ALA A 186 0.50 10.17 2.88
C ALA A 186 1.69 10.35 3.85
N ARG A 187 2.68 11.18 3.53
CA ARG A 187 3.84 11.43 4.39
C ARG A 187 3.45 12.19 5.67
N SER A 188 4.39 12.35 6.60
CA SER A 188 4.15 13.20 7.78
C SER A 188 3.86 14.64 7.33
N LEU A 189 3.09 15.37 8.12
CA LEU A 189 2.83 16.78 7.87
C LEU A 189 4.15 17.57 7.77
N GLY A 190 5.11 17.29 8.64
CA GLY A 190 6.41 17.97 8.58
C GLY A 190 7.20 17.70 7.29
N ARG A 191 7.15 16.47 6.76
CA ARG A 191 7.75 16.15 5.45
C ARG A 191 7.04 16.84 4.31
N PHE A 192 5.72 16.93 4.37
CA PHE A 192 4.90 17.65 3.39
C PHE A 192 5.18 19.16 3.40
N GLU A 193 5.24 19.77 4.59
CA GLU A 193 5.48 21.21 4.75
C GLU A 193 6.95 21.58 4.52
N GLY A 194 7.86 20.60 4.48
CA GLY A 194 9.29 20.81 4.32
C GLY A 194 10.03 21.17 5.62
N THR A 195 9.41 20.92 6.77
CA THR A 195 9.95 21.19 8.12
C THR A 195 10.63 19.97 8.75
N GLU A 196 10.35 18.76 8.25
CA GLU A 196 11.05 17.52 8.59
C GLU A 196 11.78 16.96 7.35
N PRO A 197 12.94 16.30 7.50
CA PRO A 197 13.67 15.73 6.38
C PRO A 197 12.99 14.47 5.82
N GLU A 198 13.23 14.18 4.54
CA GLU A 198 12.91 12.87 3.98
C GLU A 198 13.84 11.78 4.54
N PRO A 199 13.40 10.51 4.59
CA PRO A 199 14.27 9.39 4.99
C PRO A 199 15.48 9.19 4.08
N ARG A 200 15.40 9.69 2.83
CA ARG A 200 16.47 9.64 1.83
C ARG A 200 17.20 10.98 1.84
N SER A 201 18.50 10.97 2.13
CA SER A 201 19.29 12.19 2.32
C SER A 201 19.45 13.05 1.06
N ASP A 202 19.27 12.44 -0.12
CA ASP A 202 19.34 13.08 -1.44
C ASP A 202 18.03 13.75 -1.87
N ILE A 203 16.95 13.58 -1.09
CA ILE A 203 15.62 14.11 -1.42
C ILE A 203 15.27 15.22 -0.43
N SER A 204 15.04 16.44 -0.93
CA SER A 204 14.50 17.52 -0.11
C SER A 204 13.03 17.25 0.24
N SER A 205 12.61 17.63 1.44
CA SER A 205 11.20 17.64 1.83
C SER A 205 10.44 18.84 1.23
N GLY A 206 9.14 18.89 1.47
CA GLY A 206 8.17 19.71 0.74
C GLY A 206 7.12 18.80 0.10
N HIS A 207 6.31 19.35 -0.78
CA HIS A 207 5.24 18.62 -1.44
C HIS A 207 5.03 19.06 -2.89
N ILE A 208 4.19 18.29 -3.58
CA ILE A 208 3.85 18.52 -4.98
C ILE A 208 2.79 19.63 -5.02
N PRO A 209 3.01 20.75 -5.74
CA PRO A 209 2.04 21.85 -5.76
C PRO A 209 0.64 21.38 -6.12
N GLY A 210 -0.36 21.76 -5.31
CA GLY A 210 -1.75 21.33 -5.45
C GLY A 210 -2.10 20.00 -4.76
N THR A 211 -1.15 19.33 -4.10
CA THR A 211 -1.44 18.26 -3.14
C THR A 211 -1.79 18.82 -1.77
N GLN A 212 -2.40 17.98 -0.93
CA GLN A 212 -2.78 18.26 0.44
C GLN A 212 -2.20 17.17 1.37
N PRO A 213 -1.83 17.49 2.61
CA PRO A 213 -1.32 16.48 3.53
C PRO A 213 -2.47 15.58 4.00
N LEU A 214 -2.26 14.26 3.95
CA LEU A 214 -3.13 13.28 4.60
C LEU A 214 -2.26 12.16 5.19
N PRO A 215 -1.51 12.42 6.28
CA PRO A 215 -0.60 11.43 6.84
C PRO A 215 -1.31 10.11 7.16
N TYR A 216 -0.77 8.98 6.66
CA TYR A 216 -1.47 7.69 6.68
C TYR A 216 -1.91 7.25 8.09
N ASN A 217 -1.14 7.61 9.11
CA ASN A 217 -1.40 7.26 10.50
C ASN A 217 -2.64 7.96 11.07
N LYS A 218 -3.21 8.96 10.38
CA LYS A 218 -4.50 9.58 10.74
C LYS A 218 -5.70 8.73 10.34
N LEU A 219 -5.51 7.77 9.42
CA LEU A 219 -6.58 6.93 8.86
C LEU A 219 -6.57 5.49 9.41
N LEU A 220 -5.62 5.20 10.29
CA LEU A 220 -5.51 3.93 11.00
C LEU A 220 -5.74 4.18 12.49
N ASP A 221 -6.23 3.16 13.19
CA ASP A 221 -6.28 3.17 14.65
C ASP A 221 -4.85 3.42 15.21
N PRO A 222 -4.68 4.37 16.14
CA PRO A 222 -3.37 4.76 16.63
C PRO A 222 -2.65 3.65 17.41
N GLU A 223 -3.36 2.68 17.97
CA GLU A 223 -2.78 1.58 18.76
C GLU A 223 -2.62 0.33 17.91
N THR A 224 -3.71 -0.15 17.31
CA THR A 224 -3.76 -1.43 16.59
C THR A 224 -3.30 -1.31 15.14
N LYS A 225 -3.29 -0.10 14.58
CA LYS A 225 -3.05 0.19 13.16
C LYS A 225 -4.09 -0.39 12.21
N THR A 226 -5.29 -0.71 12.69
CA THR A 226 -6.38 -1.22 11.84
C THR A 226 -7.08 -0.09 11.09
N TYR A 227 -7.59 -0.37 9.89
CA TYR A 227 -8.67 0.41 9.31
C TYR A 227 -9.97 0.14 10.08
N SER A 228 -10.92 1.06 10.01
CA SER A 228 -12.29 0.72 10.40
C SER A 228 -12.97 -0.09 9.29
N GLU A 229 -13.61 -1.20 9.66
CA GLU A 229 -14.33 -2.08 8.72
C GLU A 229 -15.74 -1.54 8.40
N ASP A 230 -16.27 -0.65 9.24
CA ASP A 230 -17.52 0.04 8.98
C ASP A 230 -17.31 1.27 8.09
N ARG A 231 -17.99 1.30 6.94
CA ARG A 231 -17.86 2.34 5.91
C ARG A 231 -18.13 3.74 6.45
N GLU A 232 -19.13 3.88 7.32
CA GLU A 232 -19.49 5.18 7.89
C GLU A 232 -18.42 5.65 8.88
N THR A 233 -17.90 4.75 9.70
CA THR A 233 -16.84 5.05 10.67
C THR A 233 -15.54 5.46 9.97
N ILE A 234 -15.09 4.74 8.93
CA ILE A 234 -13.89 5.15 8.18
C ILE A 234 -14.13 6.48 7.44
N ARG A 235 -15.34 6.74 6.94
CA ARG A 235 -15.71 8.04 6.35
C ARG A 235 -15.58 9.18 7.37
N VAL A 236 -16.09 8.99 8.58
CA VAL A 236 -15.93 9.97 9.68
C VAL A 236 -14.46 10.16 10.05
N THR A 237 -13.65 9.09 10.08
CA THR A 237 -12.19 9.19 10.31
C THR A 237 -11.51 10.03 9.23
N VAL A 238 -11.84 9.82 7.95
CA VAL A 238 -11.32 10.61 6.83
C VAL A 238 -11.75 12.08 6.97
N GLU A 239 -13.03 12.36 7.19
CA GLU A 239 -13.56 13.73 7.35
C GLU A 239 -12.90 14.46 8.53
N LYS A 240 -12.70 13.77 9.66
CA LYS A 240 -11.99 14.31 10.81
C LYS A 240 -10.53 14.62 10.48
N ALA A 241 -9.81 13.69 9.86
CA ALA A 241 -8.42 13.89 9.47
C ALA A 241 -8.26 15.11 8.54
N LEU A 242 -9.13 15.23 7.54
CA LEU A 242 -9.15 16.36 6.62
C LEU A 242 -9.45 17.68 7.34
N LYS A 243 -10.45 17.69 8.24
CA LYS A 243 -10.78 18.88 9.04
C LYS A 243 -9.62 19.33 9.92
N ASP A 244 -8.98 18.40 10.63
CA ASP A 244 -7.84 18.68 11.52
C ASP A 244 -6.65 19.25 10.74
N LEU A 245 -6.45 18.81 9.49
CA LEU A 245 -5.39 19.27 8.59
C LEU A 245 -5.78 20.49 7.74
N GLN A 246 -7.03 20.95 7.84
CA GLN A 246 -7.61 22.01 6.99
C GLN A 246 -7.52 21.67 5.50
N CYS A 247 -7.75 20.40 5.17
CA CYS A 247 -7.79 19.88 3.81
C CYS A 247 -9.24 19.75 3.32
N THR A 248 -9.38 19.64 2.01
CA THR A 248 -10.65 19.53 1.30
C THR A 248 -10.72 18.22 0.53
N LEU A 249 -11.93 17.67 0.45
CA LEU A 249 -12.27 16.56 -0.41
C LEU A 249 -13.56 16.92 -1.15
N ASP A 250 -13.45 17.07 -2.46
CA ASP A 250 -14.59 17.26 -3.34
C ASP A 250 -15.08 15.89 -3.84
N PRO A 251 -16.29 15.45 -3.48
CA PRO A 251 -16.81 14.14 -3.87
C PRO A 251 -17.00 13.99 -5.39
N ASN A 252 -16.97 15.10 -6.15
CA ASN A 252 -17.09 15.09 -7.60
C ASN A 252 -15.74 14.95 -8.32
N LYS A 253 -14.62 15.06 -7.59
CA LYS A 253 -13.29 14.92 -8.18
C LYS A 253 -12.76 13.50 -8.00
N PRO A 254 -12.11 12.91 -9.02
CA PRO A 254 -11.22 11.77 -8.81
C PRO A 254 -10.12 12.12 -7.79
N THR A 255 -9.47 11.10 -7.25
CA THR A 255 -8.46 11.27 -6.21
C THR A 255 -7.11 10.73 -6.66
N ILE A 256 -6.03 11.41 -6.30
CA ILE A 256 -4.65 10.94 -6.47
C ILE A 256 -4.01 10.87 -5.09
N CYS A 257 -3.53 9.69 -4.70
CA CYS A 257 -2.72 9.51 -3.51
C CYS A 257 -1.25 9.44 -3.91
N SER A 258 -0.38 10.03 -3.11
CA SER A 258 1.07 9.90 -3.20
C SER A 258 1.66 9.68 -1.81
N CYS A 259 2.96 9.42 -1.73
CA CYS A 259 3.70 9.56 -0.48
C CYS A 259 5.18 9.83 -0.76
N GLY A 260 6.10 9.20 -0.02
CA GLY A 260 7.52 9.17 -0.35
C GLY A 260 7.83 8.32 -1.59
N THR A 261 7.23 7.13 -1.65
CA THR A 261 7.71 6.01 -2.48
C THR A 261 6.58 5.08 -2.96
N GLY A 262 5.33 5.55 -2.99
CA GLY A 262 4.17 4.75 -3.40
C GLY A 262 3.63 3.75 -2.37
N VAL A 263 4.38 3.40 -1.31
CA VAL A 263 3.94 2.40 -0.31
C VAL A 263 2.83 2.97 0.59
N SER A 264 3.13 4.00 1.38
CA SER A 264 2.12 4.59 2.29
C SER A 264 1.01 5.34 1.57
N GLY A 265 1.20 5.72 0.30
CA GLY A 265 0.14 6.27 -0.55
C GLY A 265 -0.99 5.28 -0.75
N VAL A 266 -0.69 3.98 -0.84
CA VAL A 266 -1.72 2.92 -0.91
C VAL A 266 -2.46 2.79 0.42
N ILE A 267 -1.84 3.10 1.55
CA ILE A 267 -2.52 3.06 2.85
C ILE A 267 -3.70 4.05 2.85
N ILE A 268 -3.46 5.29 2.42
CA ILE A 268 -4.51 6.31 2.34
C ILE A 268 -5.48 6.07 1.20
N LYS A 269 -4.99 5.55 0.05
CA LYS A 269 -5.85 5.10 -1.05
C LYS A 269 -6.89 4.10 -0.55
N THR A 270 -6.45 3.07 0.17
CA THR A 270 -7.31 2.04 0.73
C THR A 270 -8.34 2.64 1.70
N ALA A 271 -7.93 3.52 2.62
CA ALA A 271 -8.87 4.20 3.52
C ALA A 271 -9.94 5.02 2.78
N LEU A 272 -9.53 5.76 1.74
CA LEU A 272 -10.44 6.57 0.95
C LEU A 272 -11.43 5.70 0.17
N GLU A 273 -10.97 4.61 -0.43
CA GLU A 273 -11.85 3.67 -1.12
C GLU A 273 -12.82 2.96 -0.16
N LEU A 274 -12.36 2.61 1.06
CA LEU A 274 -13.23 2.06 2.12
C LEU A 274 -14.28 3.07 2.60
N ALA A 275 -13.93 4.36 2.66
CA ALA A 275 -14.88 5.44 2.89
C ALA A 275 -15.84 5.65 1.70
N GLY A 276 -15.61 4.94 0.59
CA GLY A 276 -16.45 4.98 -0.59
C GLY A 276 -16.13 6.13 -1.54
N ILE A 277 -14.94 6.72 -1.43
CA ILE A 277 -14.43 7.69 -2.40
C ILE A 277 -14.07 6.92 -3.68
N PRO A 278 -14.69 7.25 -4.83
CA PRO A 278 -14.42 6.56 -6.07
C PRO A 278 -13.16 7.08 -6.77
N ASN A 279 -12.67 6.32 -7.75
CA ASN A 279 -11.61 6.75 -8.69
C ASN A 279 -10.35 7.28 -7.98
N VAL A 280 -9.88 6.52 -6.98
CA VAL A 280 -8.64 6.83 -6.26
C VAL A 280 -7.49 6.14 -6.98
N ARG A 281 -6.53 6.91 -7.49
CA ARG A 281 -5.31 6.41 -8.12
C ARG A 281 -4.11 6.70 -7.25
N LEU A 282 -3.01 6.00 -7.49
CA LEU A 282 -1.73 6.22 -6.84
C LEU A 282 -0.77 6.89 -7.84
N TYR A 283 -0.24 8.06 -7.50
CA TYR A 283 1.00 8.52 -8.11
C TYR A 283 2.16 7.69 -7.53
N ASP A 284 2.56 6.68 -8.30
CA ASP A 284 3.37 5.57 -7.80
C ASP A 284 4.81 5.98 -7.49
N GLY A 285 5.47 6.71 -8.39
CA GLY A 285 6.81 7.23 -8.12
C GLY A 285 6.85 8.28 -7.03
N SER A 286 5.70 8.90 -6.73
CA SER A 286 5.48 9.65 -5.50
C SER A 286 6.51 10.78 -5.34
N TRP A 287 6.76 11.23 -4.11
CA TRP A 287 7.67 12.34 -3.83
C TRP A 287 9.10 12.10 -4.32
N THR A 288 9.60 10.86 -4.24
CA THR A 288 10.98 10.56 -4.65
C THR A 288 11.16 10.74 -6.17
N GLU A 289 10.27 10.18 -6.99
CA GLU A 289 10.30 10.41 -8.44
C GLU A 289 10.06 11.89 -8.78
N TRP A 290 9.11 12.52 -8.07
CA TRP A 290 8.80 13.92 -8.27
C TRP A 290 10.05 14.80 -8.15
N VAL A 291 10.69 14.78 -6.97
CA VAL A 291 11.88 15.60 -6.69
C VAL A 291 12.99 15.34 -7.70
N LEU A 292 13.24 14.06 -8.04
CA LEU A 292 14.34 13.69 -8.93
C LEU A 292 14.10 14.07 -10.40
N LYS A 293 12.85 14.10 -10.88
CA LYS A 293 12.52 14.44 -12.27
C LYS A 293 12.13 15.90 -12.46
N SER A 294 11.41 16.49 -11.51
CA SER A 294 10.90 17.86 -11.64
C SER A 294 11.96 18.90 -11.28
N GLY A 295 12.83 18.63 -10.31
CA GLY A 295 13.73 19.65 -9.76
C GLY A 295 13.08 20.51 -8.68
N SER A 296 13.90 21.35 -8.04
CA SER A 296 13.53 22.11 -6.83
C SER A 296 12.46 23.18 -7.04
N GLU A 297 12.29 23.67 -8.26
CA GLU A 297 11.30 24.68 -8.61
C GLU A 297 9.86 24.18 -8.51
N TRP A 298 9.69 22.86 -8.47
CA TRP A 298 8.40 22.17 -8.33
C TRP A 298 8.17 21.61 -6.93
N ILE A 299 8.92 22.10 -5.94
CA ILE A 299 8.78 21.71 -4.54
C ILE A 299 8.08 22.84 -3.80
N ALA A 300 6.80 22.63 -3.50
CA ALA A 300 6.06 23.51 -2.61
C ALA A 300 6.45 23.23 -1.15
N LYS A 301 6.32 24.25 -0.30
CA LYS A 301 6.54 24.17 1.14
C LYS A 301 5.36 24.76 1.89
N ASP A 302 5.31 24.55 3.20
CA ASP A 302 4.17 24.93 4.02
C ASP A 302 2.86 24.36 3.42
N LYS A 303 1.80 25.17 3.31
CA LYS A 303 0.56 24.82 2.62
C LYS A 303 0.37 25.58 1.29
N SER A 304 1.47 25.94 0.62
CA SER A 304 1.46 26.74 -0.63
C SER A 304 0.93 26.00 -1.85
#